data_AF-A0A5E4GM33-F1
#
_entry.id   AF-A0A5E4GM33-F1
#
_cell.length_a   1.000
_cell.length_b   1.000
_cell.length_c   1.000
_cell.angle_alpha   90.00
_cell.angle_beta   90.00
_cell.angle_gamma   90.00
#
_symmetry.space_group_name_H-M   'P 1'
#
loop_
_entity.id
_entity.type
_entity.pdbx_description
1 polymer ?
#
loop_
_entity_poly.entity_id
_entity_poly.type
_entity_poly.pdbx_seq_one_letter_code
_entity_poly.pdbx_strand_id
1 'polypeptide(L)'
;MSRISVIVFSRSYANSSWCLDELVKIMECKRTLRQMVFPIFYDVDPSDVRKQTDSFGEAFVKHADRFLLDMDKVLRWRSALTEAATLSGWDLRNTADG
;
A
#
# COMPACT_ATOMS: atom_id res chain seq x y z
N MET A 1 -9.86 -1.84 17.59
CA MET A 1 -10.16 -1.52 16.18
C MET A 1 -10.19 -0.02 16.01
N SER A 2 -9.41 0.52 15.08
CA SER A 2 -9.36 1.96 14.82
C SER A 2 -10.54 2.41 13.97
N ARG A 3 -11.04 3.63 14.20
CA ARG A 3 -12.11 4.24 13.38
C ARG A 3 -11.57 4.83 12.08
N ILE A 4 -10.29 5.22 12.09
CA ILE A 4 -9.59 5.89 11.01
C ILE A 4 -8.20 5.27 10.90
N SER A 5 -7.75 5.00 9.67
CA SER A 5 -6.35 4.70 9.35
C SER A 5 -5.83 5.71 8.34
N VAL A 6 -4.63 6.22 8.60
CA VAL A 6 -3.86 7.01 7.63
C VAL A 6 -2.70 6.15 7.18
N ILE A 7 -2.57 5.96 5.87
CA ILE A 7 -1.49 5.16 5.27
C ILE A 7 -0.53 6.12 4.59
N VAL A 8 0.75 6.07 4.95
CA VAL A 8 1.78 6.90 4.30
C VAL A 8 2.62 6.01 3.40
N PHE A 9 2.32 6.03 2.10
CA PHE A 9 3.11 5.35 1.10
C PHE A 9 4.37 6.16 0.83
N SER A 10 5.53 5.53 1.03
CA SER A 10 6.85 6.06 0.69
C SER A 10 7.60 5.05 -0.18
N ARG A 11 8.72 5.46 -0.79
CA ARG A 11 9.50 4.60 -1.69
C ARG A 11 9.86 3.24 -1.08
N SER A 12 10.09 3.19 0.24
CA SER A 12 10.48 1.98 0.95
C SER A 12 9.32 1.23 1.61
N TYR A 13 8.07 1.70 1.50
CA TYR A 13 6.92 1.11 2.19
C TYR A 13 6.79 -0.39 1.88
N ALA A 14 6.86 -0.75 0.60
CA ALA A 14 6.70 -2.13 0.14
C ALA A 14 7.89 -3.04 0.51
N ASN A 15 9.03 -2.51 0.94
CA ASN A 15 10.15 -3.35 1.40
C ASN A 15 9.83 -4.06 2.73
N SER A 16 8.94 -3.49 3.54
CA SER A 16 8.53 -4.05 4.83
C SER A 16 7.34 -4.98 4.66
N SER A 17 7.55 -6.30 4.82
CA SER A 17 6.45 -7.27 4.84
C SER A 17 5.44 -6.97 5.95
N TRP A 18 5.90 -6.37 7.05
CA TRP A 18 5.01 -5.98 8.15
C TRP A 18 4.09 -4.82 7.76
N CYS A 19 4.60 -3.81 7.03
CA CYS A 19 3.77 -2.74 6.50
C CYS A 19 2.73 -3.26 5.50
N LEU A 20 3.07 -4.28 4.72
CA LEU A 20 2.14 -4.94 3.79
C LEU A 20 1.10 -5.80 4.51
N ASP A 21 1.48 -6.50 5.58
CA ASP A 21 0.57 -7.27 6.43
C ASP A 21 -0.43 -6.35 7.14
N GLU A 22 0.03 -5.23 7.70
CA GLU A 22 -0.82 -4.18 8.28
C GLU A 22 -1.77 -3.58 7.24
N LEU A 23 -1.29 -3.32 6.02
CA LEU A 23 -2.13 -2.81 4.93
C LEU A 23 -3.27 -3.78 4.61
N VAL A 24 -3.00 -5.08 4.50
CA VAL A 24 -4.03 -6.10 4.28
C VAL A 24 -5.07 -6.04 5.41
N LYS A 25 -4.64 -5.87 6.66
CA LYS A 25 -5.56 -5.80 7.79
C LYS A 25 -6.41 -4.53 7.76
N ILE A 26 -5.82 -3.38 7.45
CA ILE A 26 -6.54 -2.11 7.29
C ILE A 26 -7.62 -2.24 6.20
N MET A 27 -7.29 -2.83 5.06
CA MET A 27 -8.24 -3.01 3.96
C MET A 27 -9.34 -4.04 4.27
N GLU A 28 -9.04 -5.06 5.08
CA GLU A 28 -10.06 -5.94 5.65
C GLU A 28 -11.03 -5.17 6.57
N CYS A 29 -10.50 -4.38 7.52
CA CYS A 29 -11.30 -3.59 8.45
C CYS A 29 -12.14 -2.51 7.75
N LYS A 30 -11.62 -1.91 6.67
CA LYS A 30 -12.39 -1.00 5.81
C LYS A 30 -13.65 -1.68 5.26
N ARG A 31 -13.51 -2.92 4.76
CA ARG A 31 -14.60 -3.69 4.14
C ARG A 31 -15.60 -4.20 5.18
N THR A 32 -15.13 -4.70 6.31
CA THR A 32 -15.98 -5.38 7.31
C THR A 32 -16.53 -4.46 8.40
N LEU A 33 -15.82 -3.37 8.72
CA LEU A 33 -16.14 -2.49 9.85
C LEU A 33 -16.38 -1.03 9.44
N ARG A 34 -16.46 -0.73 8.14
CA ARG A 34 -16.64 0.62 7.59
C ARG A 34 -15.57 1.62 8.09
N GLN A 35 -14.36 1.14 8.36
CA GLN A 35 -13.25 1.99 8.76
C GLN A 35 -12.92 3.01 7.66
N MET A 36 -12.66 4.27 8.05
CA MET A 36 -12.19 5.30 7.11
C MET A 36 -10.69 5.13 6.87
N VAL A 37 -10.27 5.18 5.61
CA VAL A 37 -8.88 4.98 5.20
C VAL A 37 -8.45 6.11 4.29
N PHE A 38 -7.33 6.72 4.62
CA PHE A 38 -6.78 7.90 3.97
C PHE A 38 -5.33 7.65 3.53
N PRO A 39 -5.08 7.42 2.23
CA PRO A 39 -3.72 7.28 1.73
C PRO A 39 -3.05 8.66 1.52
N ILE A 40 -1.78 8.74 1.90
CA ILE A 40 -0.85 9.83 1.64
C ILE A 40 0.28 9.25 0.81
N PHE A 41 0.57 9.86 -0.34
CA PHE A 41 1.65 9.47 -1.23
C PHE A 41 2.82 10.43 -1.03
N TYR A 42 3.82 9.99 -0.26
CA TYR A 42 5.00 10.75 0.09
C TYR A 42 6.17 10.38 -0.82
N ASP A 43 6.50 11.29 -1.74
CA ASP A 43 7.59 11.11 -2.72
C ASP A 43 7.49 9.82 -3.54
N VAL A 44 6.25 9.44 -3.88
CA VAL A 44 5.91 8.29 -4.73
C VAL A 44 4.72 8.64 -5.62
N ASP A 45 4.68 8.07 -6.83
CA ASP A 45 3.50 8.19 -7.67
C ASP A 45 2.38 7.27 -7.19
N PRO A 46 1.14 7.77 -7.02
CA PRO A 46 0.00 6.91 -6.73
C PRO A 46 -0.16 5.76 -7.75
N SER A 47 0.21 6.00 -9.01
CA SER A 47 0.18 4.97 -10.05
C SER A 47 1.27 3.90 -9.86
N ASP A 48 2.43 4.26 -9.31
CA ASP A 48 3.49 3.29 -8.96
C ASP A 48 3.07 2.40 -7.80
N VAL A 49 2.40 2.96 -6.79
CA VAL A 49 1.81 2.18 -5.70
C VAL A 49 0.72 1.23 -6.25
N ARG A 50 -0.19 1.77 -7.09
CA ARG A 50 -1.35 1.04 -7.61
C ARG A 50 -0.99 -0.05 -8.61
N LYS A 51 0.03 0.16 -9.45
CA LYS A 51 0.49 -0.82 -10.45
C LYS A 51 1.68 -1.65 -9.97
N GLN A 52 2.22 -1.31 -8.80
CA GLN A 52 3.45 -1.87 -8.27
C GLN A 52 4.61 -1.78 -9.27
N THR A 53 4.86 -0.57 -9.76
CA THR A 53 6.01 -0.20 -10.60
C THR A 53 7.06 0.53 -9.77
N ASP A 54 8.20 0.87 -10.38
CA ASP A 54 9.34 1.53 -9.73
C ASP A 54 9.76 0.81 -8.42
N SER A 55 9.95 1.55 -7.32
CA SER A 55 10.41 0.97 -6.04
C SER A 55 9.48 -0.10 -5.47
N PHE A 56 8.18 -0.04 -5.78
CA PHE A 56 7.22 -1.06 -5.38
C PHE A 56 7.43 -2.34 -6.20
N GLY A 57 7.67 -2.20 -7.51
CA GLY A 57 7.97 -3.34 -8.39
C GLY A 57 9.21 -4.10 -7.92
N GLU A 58 10.29 -3.39 -7.62
CA GLU A 58 11.53 -3.98 -7.09
C GLU A 58 11.31 -4.73 -5.78
N ALA A 59 10.51 -4.16 -4.87
CA ALA A 59 10.16 -4.81 -3.61
C ALA A 59 9.40 -6.12 -3.84
N PHE A 60 8.49 -6.16 -4.81
CA PHE A 60 7.71 -7.36 -5.11
C PHE A 60 8.50 -8.46 -5.80
N VAL A 61 9.55 -8.14 -6.56
CA VAL A 61 10.49 -9.16 -7.06
C VAL A 61 11.15 -9.87 -5.87
N LYS A 62 11.68 -9.10 -4.91
CA LYS A 62 12.32 -9.65 -3.70
C LYS A 62 11.35 -10.47 -2.84
N HIS A 63 10.10 -10.02 -2.71
CA HIS A 63 9.08 -10.76 -1.96
C HIS A 63 8.64 -12.04 -2.68
N ALA A 64 8.52 -12.03 -4.02
CA ALA A 64 8.20 -13.24 -4.77
C ALA A 64 9.27 -14.32 -4.55
N ASP A 65 10.55 -13.95 -4.61
CA ASP A 65 11.67 -14.87 -4.35
C ASP A 65 11.68 -15.36 -2.89
N ARG A 66 11.36 -14.49 -1.93
CA ARG A 66 11.34 -14.85 -0.50
C ARG A 66 10.15 -15.73 -0.13
N PHE A 67 9.00 -15.54 -0.77
CA PHE A 67 7.73 -16.20 -0.45
C PHE A 67 7.26 -17.12 -1.59
N LEU A 68 8.19 -17.80 -2.29
CA LEU A 68 7.88 -18.71 -3.40
C LEU A 68 6.86 -19.80 -3.03
N LEU A 69 6.84 -20.25 -1.77
CA LEU A 69 5.91 -21.26 -1.27
C LEU A 69 4.59 -20.66 -0.73
N ASP A 70 4.48 -19.33 -0.66
CA ASP A 70 3.33 -18.59 -0.14
C ASP A 70 3.01 -17.39 -1.08
N MET A 71 2.83 -17.72 -2.36
CA MET A 71 2.51 -16.71 -3.37
C MET A 71 1.14 -16.05 -3.14
N ASP A 72 0.23 -16.74 -2.45
CA ASP A 72 -1.05 -16.18 -2.04
C ASP A 72 -0.88 -14.96 -1.13
N LYS A 73 0.10 -14.98 -0.23
CA LYS A 73 0.46 -13.81 0.59
C LYS A 73 0.90 -12.63 -0.27
N VAL A 74 1.75 -12.88 -1.26
CA VAL A 74 2.24 -11.85 -2.19
C VAL A 74 1.08 -11.27 -3.01
N LEU A 75 0.16 -12.11 -3.49
CA LEU A 75 -1.04 -11.68 -4.22
C LEU A 75 -1.97 -10.82 -3.35
N ARG A 76 -2.16 -11.18 -2.08
CA ARG A 76 -2.94 -10.39 -1.12
C ARG A 76 -2.35 -9.00 -0.88
N TRP A 77 -1.02 -8.90 -0.75
CA TRP A 77 -0.33 -7.62 -0.65
C TRP A 77 -0.53 -6.75 -1.89
N ARG A 78 -0.39 -7.33 -3.10
CA ARG A 78 -0.64 -6.62 -4.36
C ARG A 78 -2.06 -6.10 -4.42
N SER A 79 -3.05 -6.95 -4.12
CA SER A 79 -4.46 -6.55 -4.11
C SER A 79 -4.73 -5.41 -3.12
N ALA A 80 -4.17 -5.48 -1.91
CA ALA A 80 -4.36 -4.44 -0.90
C ALA A 80 -3.73 -3.11 -1.31
N LEU A 81 -2.56 -3.10 -1.94
CA LEU A 81 -1.94 -1.89 -2.49
C LEU A 81 -2.78 -1.27 -3.61
N THR A 82 -3.25 -2.09 -4.55
CA THR A 82 -4.10 -1.63 -5.64
C THR A 82 -5.40 -1.03 -5.12
N GLU A 83 -6.06 -1.68 -4.16
CA GLU A 83 -7.30 -1.18 -3.54
C GLU A 83 -7.05 0.14 -2.78
N ALA A 84 -6.02 0.17 -1.92
CA ALA A 84 -5.69 1.36 -1.13
C ALA A 84 -5.28 2.56 -1.99
N ALA A 85 -4.49 2.35 -3.05
CA ALA A 85 -4.06 3.41 -3.96
C ALA A 85 -5.15 3.86 -4.95
N THR A 86 -6.29 3.19 -4.97
CA THR A 86 -7.49 3.61 -5.72
C THR A 86 -8.39 4.54 -4.88
N LEU A 87 -8.17 4.63 -3.56
CA LEU A 87 -8.89 5.55 -2.70
C LEU A 87 -8.44 6.99 -2.93
N SER A 88 -9.36 7.95 -2.77
CA SER A 88 -9.01 9.37 -2.74
C SER A 88 -8.05 9.67 -1.60
N GLY A 89 -6.96 10.37 -1.90
CA GLY A 89 -5.90 10.70 -0.95
C GLY A 89 -5.09 11.92 -1.39
N TRP A 90 -3.95 12.12 -0.74
CA TRP A 90 -3.08 13.28 -0.97
C TRP A 90 -1.76 12.86 -1.63
N ASP A 91 -1.48 13.41 -2.81
CA ASP A 91 -0.19 13.29 -3.47
C ASP A 91 0.70 14.48 -3.11
N LEU A 92 1.68 14.26 -2.24
CA LEU A 92 2.51 15.33 -1.70
C LEU A 92 3.50 15.91 -2.70
N ARG A 93 3.67 15.28 -3.87
CA ARG A 93 4.47 15.85 -4.97
C ARG A 93 3.74 17.03 -5.64
N ASN A 94 2.41 17.08 -5.52
CA ASN A 94 1.55 18.07 -6.14
C ASN A 94 0.96 19.09 -5.15
N THR A 95 1.28 19.00 -3.85
CA THR A 95 0.75 19.92 -2.82
C THR A 95 1.75 20.97 -2.34
N ALA A 96 2.85 21.18 -3.07
CA ALA A 96 3.79 22.28 -2.79
C ALA A 96 3.27 23.60 -3.36
N ASP A 97 2.10 24.05 -2.90
CA ASP A 97 1.71 25.46 -2.98
C ASP A 97 2.00 26.06 -1.60
N GLY A 98 3.20 26.64 -1.46
CA GLY A 98 3.56 27.53 -0.37
C GLY A 98 3.15 28.96 -0.68
#